data_AF-A0A9P0LL41-F1
#
_entry.id   AF-A0A9P0LL41-F1
#
_cell.length_a   1.000
_cell.length_b   1.000
_cell.length_c   1.000
_cell.angle_alpha   90.00
_cell.angle_beta   90.00
_cell.angle_gamma   90.00
#
_symmetry.space_group_name_H-M   'P 1'
#
loop_
_entity.id
_entity.type
_entity.pdbx_description
1 polymer ?
#
loop_
_entity_poly.entity_id
_entity_poly.type
_entity_poly.pdbx_seq_one_letter_code
_entity_poly.pdbx_strand_id
1 'polypeptide(L)'
;MFEMECNRGIVNFNEEEQIVNESRDDEEGTSSPLPGTKNILLKGQMKYIRDVNAVFYLCSPVINDLDDLTDQALYLNDLNPHGLSKELVLAGWQHNSKLEIMFDKAEQRSEELSRNYELLDTWKRRGDELLYSMIPKTVADRLSKTKSSLSTCEAFEAVSILFCELVGLLSSTVKETMVVVETMNAVFSCFDALMDRFNVYKVSEN
;
A
#
# COMPACT_ATOMS: atom_id res chain seq x y z
N MET A 1 -30.03 29.31 -27.56
CA MET A 1 -28.90 29.31 -26.60
C MET A 1 -27.66 29.58 -27.44
N PHE A 2 -26.84 30.53 -27.02
CA PHE A 2 -25.68 30.99 -27.77
C PHE A 2 -24.42 30.69 -26.98
N GLU A 3 -23.34 30.40 -27.68
CA GLU A 3 -22.01 30.24 -27.13
C GLU A 3 -21.14 31.33 -27.75
N MET A 4 -20.36 32.00 -26.91
CA MET A 4 -19.51 33.11 -27.29
C MET A 4 -18.14 32.86 -26.69
N GLU A 5 -17.13 32.74 -27.53
CA GLU A 5 -15.74 32.63 -27.08
C GLU A 5 -15.14 34.03 -26.99
N CYS A 6 -14.72 34.40 -25.78
CA CYS A 6 -14.03 35.66 -25.56
C CYS A 6 -12.54 35.46 -25.78
N ASN A 7 -12.06 35.92 -26.93
CA ASN A 7 -10.64 36.02 -27.22
C ASN A 7 -10.02 37.07 -26.29
N ARG A 8 -9.16 36.63 -25.36
CA ARG A 8 -8.35 37.56 -24.58
C ARG A 8 -7.16 37.96 -25.43
N GLY A 9 -7.29 39.10 -26.10
CA GLY A 9 -6.20 39.68 -26.89
C GLY A 9 -4.97 39.87 -26.02
N ILE A 10 -3.84 39.31 -26.47
CA ILE A 10 -2.53 39.64 -25.91
C ILE A 10 -2.32 41.13 -26.19
N VAL A 11 -2.44 41.98 -25.17
CA VAL A 11 -2.01 43.37 -25.29
C VAL A 11 -0.48 43.35 -25.18
N ASN A 12 0.20 43.13 -26.30
CA ASN A 12 1.63 43.36 -26.42
C ASN A 12 1.88 44.87 -26.37
N PHE A 13 2.08 45.42 -25.17
CA PHE A 13 2.76 46.70 -25.02
C PHE A 13 4.26 46.45 -25.09
N ASN A 14 4.81 46.63 -26.30
CA ASN A 14 6.09 47.30 -26.63
C ASN A 14 6.71 46.68 -27.89
N GLU A 15 6.43 47.31 -29.03
CA GLU A 15 7.40 47.40 -30.12
C GLU A 15 8.44 48.46 -29.74
N GLU A 16 9.70 48.06 -29.53
CA GLU A 16 10.88 48.80 -30.00
C GLU A 16 12.13 47.91 -29.79
N GLU A 17 12.64 47.43 -30.94
CA GLU A 17 14.02 47.02 -31.28
C GLU A 17 14.93 46.34 -30.24
N GLN A 18 15.19 45.04 -30.44
CA GLN A 18 16.56 44.61 -30.75
C GLN A 18 16.58 43.27 -31.50
N ILE A 19 17.09 43.33 -32.73
CA ILE A 19 17.43 42.19 -33.58
C ILE A 19 18.71 41.54 -33.05
N VAL A 20 18.89 40.25 -33.36
CA VAL A 20 20.13 39.44 -33.36
C VAL A 20 20.21 38.42 -32.21
N ASN A 21 19.75 37.18 -32.40
CA ASN A 21 20.57 36.10 -32.99
C ASN A 21 19.81 34.77 -33.09
N GLU A 22 20.15 34.05 -34.16
CA GLU A 22 19.73 32.68 -34.47
C GLU A 22 20.21 31.66 -33.42
N SER A 23 19.33 30.73 -33.04
CA SER A 23 19.65 29.29 -33.12
C SER A 23 18.39 28.46 -32.93
N ARG A 24 18.22 27.52 -33.85
CA ARG A 24 17.27 26.39 -33.83
C ARG A 24 17.46 25.58 -32.55
N ASP A 25 16.37 25.20 -31.92
CA ASP A 25 16.17 23.89 -31.33
C ASP A 25 14.67 23.60 -31.30
N ASP A 26 14.28 22.53 -32.00
CA ASP A 26 12.93 21.97 -32.01
C ASP A 26 12.72 21.22 -30.68
N GLU A 27 12.15 21.90 -29.68
CA GLU A 27 11.51 21.24 -28.54
C GLU A 27 9.99 21.43 -28.65
N GLU A 28 9.27 20.34 -28.94
CA GLU A 28 7.84 20.20 -28.65
C GLU A 28 7.62 20.20 -27.12
N GLY A 29 7.86 21.35 -26.51
CA GLY A 29 7.42 21.65 -25.17
C GLY A 29 5.95 21.98 -25.23
N THR A 30 5.11 21.11 -24.64
CA THR A 30 3.74 21.45 -24.24
C THR A 30 3.82 22.61 -23.25
N SER A 31 3.95 23.84 -23.77
CA SER A 31 3.93 25.04 -22.96
C SER A 31 2.52 25.13 -22.38
N SER A 32 2.39 24.78 -21.11
CA SER A 32 1.17 25.08 -20.36
C SER A 32 0.95 26.58 -20.52
N PRO A 33 -0.18 27.02 -21.09
CA PRO A 33 -0.42 28.44 -21.32
C PRO A 33 -0.22 29.21 -20.02
N LEU A 34 0.47 30.35 -20.09
CA LEU A 34 0.66 31.24 -18.94
C LEU A 34 -0.72 31.51 -18.29
N PRO A 35 -0.85 31.51 -16.95
CA PRO A 35 -2.12 31.71 -16.27
C PRO A 35 -2.84 32.95 -16.80
N GLY A 36 -4.07 32.79 -17.29
CA GLY A 36 -4.89 33.88 -17.84
C GLY A 36 -4.84 34.08 -19.35
N THR A 37 -4.12 33.24 -20.09
CA THR A 37 -4.03 33.31 -21.56
C THR A 37 -5.05 32.44 -22.30
N LYS A 38 -5.72 31.49 -21.62
CA LYS A 38 -6.79 30.71 -22.26
C LYS A 38 -8.04 31.56 -22.47
N ASN A 39 -8.66 31.39 -23.64
CA ASN A 39 -9.95 31.99 -23.97
C ASN A 39 -11.05 31.49 -23.04
N ILE A 40 -12.05 32.33 -22.80
CA ILE A 40 -13.20 31.99 -21.96
C ILE A 40 -14.38 31.66 -22.85
N LEU A 41 -14.97 30.48 -22.64
CA LEU A 41 -16.21 30.09 -23.29
C LEU A 41 -17.41 30.52 -22.43
N LEU A 42 -18.21 31.44 -22.96
CA LEU A 42 -19.40 31.96 -22.30
C LEU A 42 -20.65 31.38 -22.98
N LYS A 43 -21.50 30.71 -22.20
CA LYS A 43 -22.76 30.15 -22.69
C LYS A 43 -23.95 30.91 -22.12
N GLY A 44 -24.88 31.32 -22.98
CA GLY A 44 -25.90 32.28 -22.56
C GLY A 44 -27.05 32.49 -23.53
N GLN A 45 -27.85 33.52 -23.24
CA GLN A 45 -28.94 33.99 -24.08
C GLN A 45 -28.76 35.47 -24.40
N MET A 46 -28.95 35.81 -25.67
CA MET A 46 -29.03 37.20 -26.13
C MET A 46 -30.49 37.62 -26.18
N LYS A 47 -30.80 38.80 -25.64
CA LYS A 47 -32.13 39.40 -25.70
C LYS A 47 -32.01 40.87 -26.11
N TYR A 48 -32.92 41.28 -26.98
CA TYR A 48 -32.99 42.63 -27.49
C TYR A 48 -34.04 43.44 -26.73
N ILE A 49 -33.66 44.60 -26.21
CA ILE A 49 -34.56 45.56 -25.55
C ILE A 49 -34.79 46.72 -26.51
N ARG A 50 -36.05 46.88 -26.94
CA ARG A 50 -36.46 47.89 -27.91
C ARG A 50 -36.32 49.32 -27.38
N ASP A 51 -36.56 49.51 -26.09
CA ASP A 51 -36.62 50.83 -25.46
C ASP A 51 -35.27 51.57 -25.43
N VAL A 52 -34.17 50.82 -25.37
CA VAL A 52 -32.79 51.34 -25.37
C VAL A 52 -32.02 50.98 -26.65
N ASN A 53 -32.68 50.33 -27.62
CA ASN A 53 -32.06 49.85 -28.85
C ASN A 53 -30.74 49.08 -28.60
N ALA A 54 -30.75 48.16 -27.62
CA ALA A 54 -29.56 47.44 -27.19
C ALA A 54 -29.84 45.93 -27.03
N VAL A 55 -28.82 45.11 -27.32
CA VAL A 55 -28.84 43.66 -27.06
C VAL A 55 -28.04 43.39 -25.79
N PHE A 56 -28.64 42.70 -24.81
CA PHE A 56 -27.92 42.20 -23.64
C PHE A 56 -27.64 40.71 -23.80
N TYR A 57 -26.43 40.30 -23.43
CA TYR A 57 -26.03 38.89 -23.39
C TYR A 57 -25.87 38.46 -21.93
N LEU A 58 -26.77 37.59 -21.46
CA LEU A 58 -26.69 36.99 -20.14
C LEU A 58 -26.05 35.61 -20.28
N CYS A 59 -24.86 35.42 -19.70
CA CYS A 59 -24.08 34.20 -19.87
C CYS A 59 -23.44 33.73 -18.57
N SER A 60 -23.00 32.48 -18.56
CA SER A 60 -22.17 31.87 -17.53
C SER A 60 -20.96 31.22 -18.20
N PRO A 61 -19.75 31.35 -17.62
CA PRO A 61 -18.58 30.66 -18.14
C PRO A 61 -18.73 29.15 -17.98
N VAL A 62 -18.29 28.41 -18.98
CA VAL A 62 -18.25 26.94 -18.97
C VAL A 62 -16.88 26.51 -18.48
N ILE A 63 -16.84 25.88 -17.31
CA ILE A 63 -15.61 25.49 -16.61
C ILE A 63 -15.82 24.08 -16.07
N ASN A 64 -14.86 23.20 -16.30
CA ASN A 64 -14.94 21.81 -15.87
C ASN A 64 -14.17 21.56 -14.56
N ASP A 65 -13.01 22.20 -14.42
CA ASP A 65 -12.07 21.92 -13.33
C ASP A 65 -11.53 23.21 -12.69
N LEU A 66 -10.90 23.04 -11.52
CA LEU A 66 -10.23 24.15 -10.82
C LEU A 66 -9.06 24.71 -11.64
N ASP A 67 -8.37 23.85 -12.39
CA ASP A 67 -7.21 24.23 -13.20
C ASP A 67 -7.63 25.09 -14.40
N ASP A 68 -8.74 24.73 -15.06
CA ASP A 68 -9.34 25.52 -16.14
C ASP A 68 -9.77 26.92 -15.64
N LEU A 69 -10.22 27.03 -14.39
CA LEU A 69 -10.60 28.29 -13.77
C LEU A 69 -9.37 29.23 -13.61
N THR A 70 -8.24 28.69 -13.16
CA THR A 70 -6.96 29.41 -13.08
C THR A 70 -6.39 29.76 -14.44
N ASP A 71 -6.49 28.86 -15.42
CA ASP A 71 -6.01 29.10 -16.78
C ASP A 71 -6.79 30.22 -17.49
N GLN A 72 -8.08 30.31 -17.20
CA GLN A 72 -8.95 31.39 -17.65
C GLN A 72 -8.84 32.66 -16.78
N ALA A 73 -7.93 32.71 -15.79
CA ALA A 73 -7.82 33.76 -14.78
C ALA A 73 -9.18 34.26 -14.27
N LEU A 74 -10.01 33.30 -13.91
CA LEU A 74 -11.25 33.52 -13.16
C LEU A 74 -11.03 33.01 -11.74
N TYR A 75 -11.70 33.63 -10.78
CA TYR A 75 -11.74 33.14 -9.41
C TYR A 75 -13.06 32.43 -9.14
N LEU A 76 -13.08 31.54 -8.15
CA LEU A 76 -14.29 30.84 -7.73
C LEU A 76 -15.39 31.82 -7.24
N ASN A 77 -14.97 33.01 -6.81
CA ASN A 77 -15.86 34.09 -6.40
C ASN A 77 -16.51 34.83 -7.58
N ASP A 78 -15.94 34.73 -8.79
CA ASP A 78 -16.50 35.33 -10.00
C ASP A 78 -17.64 34.48 -10.59
N LEU A 79 -17.77 33.22 -10.13
CA LEU A 79 -18.85 32.34 -10.53
C LEU A 79 -20.14 32.67 -9.78
N ASN A 80 -21.26 32.55 -10.48
CA ASN A 80 -22.58 32.70 -9.91
C ASN A 80 -22.77 31.71 -8.73
N PRO A 81 -23.08 32.18 -7.51
CA PRO A 81 -23.25 31.32 -6.35
C PRO A 81 -24.47 30.39 -6.45
N HIS A 82 -25.43 30.73 -7.31
CA HIS A 82 -26.64 29.93 -7.55
C HIS A 82 -26.59 29.19 -8.90
N GLY A 83 -25.43 29.23 -9.59
CA GLY A 83 -25.23 28.60 -10.88
C GLY A 83 -24.63 27.19 -10.78
N LEU A 84 -24.88 26.39 -11.81
CA LEU A 84 -24.42 24.99 -11.88
C LEU A 84 -22.89 24.87 -12.09
N SER A 85 -22.25 25.89 -12.66
CA SER A 85 -20.80 25.89 -12.95
C SER A 85 -19.96 25.83 -11.67
N LYS A 86 -20.35 26.58 -10.64
CA LYS A 86 -19.68 26.55 -9.33
C LYS A 86 -19.85 25.20 -8.63
N GLU A 87 -21.05 24.63 -8.67
CA GLU A 87 -21.33 23.33 -8.09
C GLU A 87 -20.54 22.21 -8.78
N LEU A 88 -20.44 22.24 -10.11
CA LEU A 88 -19.69 21.25 -10.89
C LEU A 88 -18.20 21.24 -10.51
N VAL A 89 -17.57 22.41 -10.49
CA VAL A 89 -16.15 22.56 -10.15
C VAL A 89 -15.87 22.05 -8.72
N LEU A 90 -16.75 22.39 -7.76
CA LEU A 90 -16.61 21.93 -6.38
C LEU A 90 -16.83 20.41 -6.24
N ALA A 91 -17.82 19.86 -6.94
CA ALA A 91 -18.11 18.43 -6.93
C ALA A 91 -16.96 17.62 -7.55
N GLY A 92 -16.38 18.10 -8.66
CA GLY A 92 -15.21 17.51 -9.29
C GLY A 92 -14.00 17.50 -8.35
N TRP A 93 -13.72 18.63 -7.70
CA TRP A 93 -12.63 18.73 -6.71
C TRP A 93 -12.81 17.76 -5.53
N GLN A 94 -14.02 17.70 -4.95
CA GLN A 94 -14.32 16.77 -3.85
C GLN A 94 -14.18 15.31 -4.28
N HIS A 95 -14.59 14.99 -5.50
CA HIS A 95 -14.48 13.63 -6.03
C HIS A 95 -13.01 13.21 -6.20
N ASN A 96 -12.18 14.07 -6.80
CA ASN A 96 -10.77 13.79 -7.03
C ASN A 96 -9.99 13.62 -5.72
N SER A 97 -10.20 14.52 -4.73
CA SER A 97 -9.59 14.38 -3.41
C SER A 97 -10.01 13.08 -2.71
N LYS A 98 -11.27 12.68 -2.85
CA LYS A 98 -11.76 11.42 -2.27
C LYS A 98 -11.12 10.21 -2.95
N LEU A 99 -10.92 10.25 -4.27
CA LEU A 99 -10.24 9.18 -5.01
C LEU A 99 -8.80 9.02 -4.54
N GLU A 100 -8.06 10.11 -4.39
CA GLU A 100 -6.67 10.11 -3.90
C GLU A 100 -6.57 9.40 -2.54
N ILE A 101 -7.40 9.79 -1.57
CA ILE A 101 -7.44 9.14 -0.24
C ILE A 101 -7.79 7.65 -0.35
N MET A 102 -8.70 7.27 -1.25
CA MET A 102 -9.05 5.86 -1.46
C MET A 102 -7.90 5.06 -2.05
N PHE A 103 -7.13 5.64 -2.98
CA PHE A 103 -5.95 5.03 -3.56
C PHE A 103 -4.89 4.79 -2.48
N ASP A 104 -4.53 5.81 -1.70
CA ASP A 104 -3.55 5.68 -0.60
C ASP A 104 -3.96 4.59 0.39
N LYS A 105 -5.24 4.56 0.76
CA LYS A 105 -5.78 3.56 1.70
C LYS A 105 -5.77 2.16 1.11
N ALA A 106 -5.99 2.01 -0.20
CA ALA A 106 -5.92 0.73 -0.87
C ALA A 106 -4.48 0.21 -0.94
N GLU A 107 -3.52 1.09 -1.24
CA GLU A 107 -2.10 0.78 -1.24
C GLU A 107 -1.62 0.35 0.15
N GLN A 108 -1.93 1.14 1.19
CA GLN A 108 -1.58 0.80 2.57
C GLN A 108 -2.13 -0.58 2.98
N ARG A 109 -3.40 -0.86 2.65
CA ARG A 109 -4.01 -2.16 2.94
C ARG A 109 -3.30 -3.30 2.21
N SER A 110 -2.86 -3.07 0.97
CA SER A 110 -2.10 -4.06 0.20
C SER A 110 -0.77 -4.39 0.88
N GLU A 111 -0.04 -3.37 1.33
CA GLU A 111 1.22 -3.58 2.06
C GLU A 111 1.01 -4.30 3.39
N GLU A 112 0.01 -3.89 4.18
CA GLU A 112 -0.34 -4.53 5.46
C GLU A 112 -0.67 -6.01 5.25
N LEU A 113 -1.43 -6.32 4.20
CA LEU A 113 -1.78 -7.69 3.86
C LEU A 113 -0.54 -8.51 3.49
N SER A 114 0.38 -7.95 2.68
CA SER A 114 1.63 -8.61 2.31
C SER A 114 2.48 -8.93 3.54
N ARG A 115 2.67 -7.96 4.43
CA ARG A 115 3.43 -8.15 5.69
C ARG A 115 2.79 -9.21 6.58
N ASN A 116 1.46 -9.21 6.68
CA ASN A 116 0.74 -10.22 7.47
C ASN A 116 0.91 -11.64 6.88
N TYR A 117 0.92 -11.79 5.56
CA TYR A 117 1.17 -13.08 4.91
C TYR A 117 2.58 -13.60 5.17
N GLU A 118 3.60 -12.73 5.08
CA GLU A 118 4.97 -13.09 5.43
C GLU A 118 5.08 -13.54 6.89
N LEU A 119 4.48 -12.78 7.81
CA LEU A 119 4.46 -13.12 9.22
C LEU A 119 3.76 -14.47 9.45
N LEU A 120 2.62 -14.70 8.82
CA LEU A 120 1.89 -15.97 8.90
C LEU A 120 2.76 -17.15 8.44
N ASP A 121 3.50 -17.00 7.34
CA ASP A 121 4.39 -18.04 6.83
C ASP A 121 5.54 -18.32 7.81
N THR A 122 6.13 -17.28 8.42
CA THR A 122 7.17 -17.46 9.43
C THR A 122 6.66 -18.20 10.67
N TRP A 123 5.48 -17.84 11.18
CA TRP A 123 4.88 -18.53 12.33
C TRP A 123 4.50 -19.97 12.00
N LYS A 124 3.97 -20.21 10.80
CA LYS A 124 3.67 -21.56 10.34
C LYS A 124 4.93 -22.41 10.29
N ARG A 125 6.01 -21.92 9.68
CA ARG A 125 7.30 -22.62 9.62
C ARG A 125 7.85 -22.92 11.00
N ARG A 126 7.80 -21.95 11.93
CA ARG A 126 8.26 -22.14 13.31
C ARG A 126 7.41 -23.15 14.07
N GLY A 127 6.10 -23.18 13.82
CA GLY A 127 5.18 -24.18 14.36
C GLY A 127 5.49 -25.58 13.84
N ASP A 128 5.72 -25.71 12.53
CA ASP A 128 6.09 -26.99 11.91
C ASP A 128 7.44 -27.50 12.44
N GLU A 129 8.45 -26.62 12.57
CA GLU A 129 9.75 -26.95 13.15
C GLU A 129 9.63 -27.47 14.59
N LEU A 130 8.85 -26.78 15.43
CA LEU A 130 8.59 -27.21 16.80
C LEU A 130 7.85 -28.55 16.87
N LEU A 131 6.91 -28.79 15.95
CA LEU A 131 6.20 -30.06 15.89
C LEU A 131 7.15 -31.22 15.56
N TYR A 132 8.06 -31.03 14.60
CA TYR A 132 9.07 -32.02 14.24
C TYR A 132 10.15 -32.21 15.30
N SER A 133 10.39 -31.23 16.17
CA SER A 133 11.34 -31.37 17.27
C SER A 133 10.79 -32.19 18.44
N MET A 134 9.46 -32.28 18.57
CA MET A 134 8.80 -32.94 19.69
C MET A 134 8.41 -34.40 19.39
N ILE A 135 8.18 -34.75 18.13
CA ILE A 135 7.57 -36.01 17.71
C ILE A 135 8.19 -36.45 16.35
N PRO A 136 8.33 -37.75 16.04
CA PRO A 136 8.93 -38.19 14.78
C PRO A 136 8.19 -37.61 13.56
N LYS A 137 8.94 -37.24 12.51
CA LYS A 137 8.40 -36.61 11.29
C LYS A 137 7.23 -37.38 10.68
N THR A 138 7.32 -38.70 10.62
CA THR A 138 6.26 -39.58 10.08
C THR A 138 4.96 -39.48 10.84
N VAL A 139 5.05 -39.35 12.17
CA VAL A 139 3.90 -39.17 13.05
C VAL A 139 3.36 -37.74 12.97
N ALA A 140 4.25 -36.74 12.96
CA ALA A 140 3.88 -35.34 12.80
C ALA A 140 3.13 -35.08 11.47
N ASP A 141 3.59 -35.69 10.36
CA ASP A 141 2.94 -35.62 9.05
C ASP A 141 1.55 -36.26 9.02
N ARG A 142 1.36 -37.35 9.77
CA ARG A 142 0.05 -38.01 9.90
C ARG A 142 -0.91 -37.19 10.75
N LEU A 143 -0.42 -36.59 11.84
CA LEU A 143 -1.19 -35.71 12.73
C LEU A 143 -1.55 -34.39 12.06
N SER A 144 -0.69 -33.84 11.20
CA SER A 144 -0.98 -32.61 10.45
C SER A 144 -2.06 -32.83 9.39
N LYS A 145 -2.09 -34.02 8.76
CA LYS A 145 -3.08 -34.40 7.73
C LYS A 145 -4.38 -34.94 8.31
N THR A 146 -4.35 -35.57 9.48
CA THR A 146 -5.49 -36.31 10.05
C THR A 146 -5.81 -35.80 11.45
N LYS A 147 -7.08 -35.46 11.70
CA LYS A 147 -7.54 -34.93 13.00
C LYS A 147 -7.67 -35.98 14.13
N SER A 148 -7.35 -37.25 13.89
CA SER A 148 -7.58 -38.33 14.86
C SER A 148 -6.27 -38.94 15.34
N SER A 149 -5.91 -38.67 16.59
CA SER A 149 -4.72 -39.20 17.27
C SER A 149 -4.71 -40.74 17.37
N LEU A 150 -5.90 -41.36 17.36
CA LEU A 150 -6.05 -42.81 17.46
C LEU A 150 -5.59 -43.55 16.19
N SER A 151 -5.59 -42.87 15.04
CA SER A 151 -5.10 -43.43 13.78
C SER A 151 -3.58 -43.56 13.73
N THR A 152 -2.87 -42.94 14.69
CA THR A 152 -1.40 -42.87 14.74
C THR A 152 -0.78 -44.00 15.56
N CYS A 153 -1.55 -44.66 16.42
CA CYS A 153 -1.09 -45.77 17.24
C CYS A 153 -0.71 -46.97 16.38
N GLU A 154 0.56 -47.39 16.45
CA GLU A 154 1.10 -48.52 15.70
C GLU A 154 1.77 -49.51 16.65
N ALA A 155 1.54 -50.80 16.40
CA ALA A 155 2.25 -51.88 17.06
C ALA A 155 3.46 -52.27 16.20
N PHE A 156 4.63 -52.31 16.82
CA PHE A 156 5.87 -52.70 16.15
C PHE A 156 6.22 -54.15 16.52
N GLU A 157 6.63 -54.93 15.52
CA GLU A 157 6.98 -56.36 15.70
C GLU A 157 8.29 -56.53 16.49
N ALA A 158 9.24 -55.61 16.32
CA ALA A 158 10.51 -55.60 17.04
C ALA A 158 10.95 -54.15 17.34
N VAL A 159 11.34 -53.89 18.59
CA VAL A 159 11.85 -52.60 19.06
C VAL A 159 13.04 -52.81 20.00
N SER A 160 14.02 -51.92 19.93
CA SER A 160 15.17 -51.87 20.84
C SER A 160 15.09 -50.59 21.66
N ILE A 161 15.13 -50.71 22.99
CA ILE A 161 15.00 -49.59 23.92
C ILE A 161 16.31 -49.44 24.69
N LEU A 162 16.82 -48.21 24.78
CA LEU A 162 18.01 -47.87 25.56
C LEU A 162 17.61 -47.00 26.75
N PHE A 163 17.94 -47.44 27.97
CA PHE A 163 17.83 -46.62 29.18
C PHE A 163 19.19 -46.03 29.50
N CYS A 164 19.23 -44.71 29.73
CA CYS A 164 20.43 -44.00 30.13
C CYS A 164 20.11 -43.11 31.34
N GLU A 165 20.84 -43.31 32.43
CA GLU A 165 20.69 -42.53 33.66
C GLU A 165 22.01 -41.83 33.98
N LEU A 166 21.92 -40.54 34.33
CA LEU A 166 23.07 -39.76 34.79
C LEU A 166 23.15 -39.86 36.32
N VAL A 167 24.14 -40.60 36.80
CA VAL A 167 24.38 -40.79 38.24
C VAL A 167 25.37 -39.76 38.76
N GLY A 168 25.17 -39.26 39.99
CA GLY A 168 26.17 -38.43 40.69
C GLY A 168 26.00 -36.91 40.57
N LEU A 169 24.85 -36.43 40.07
CA LEU A 169 24.53 -35.01 39.98
C LEU A 169 23.92 -34.51 41.30
N LEU A 170 24.76 -34.28 42.32
CA LEU A 170 24.35 -33.68 43.59
C LEU A 170 24.96 -32.28 43.71
N SER A 171 24.14 -31.24 43.67
CA SER A 171 24.60 -29.86 43.94
C SER A 171 24.17 -29.44 45.35
N SER A 172 25.11 -28.98 46.18
CA SER A 172 24.78 -28.46 47.52
C SER A 172 24.64 -26.94 47.54
N THR A 173 25.18 -26.26 46.52
CA THR A 173 25.20 -24.79 46.40
C THR A 173 24.61 -24.33 45.07
N VAL A 174 23.94 -23.17 45.04
CA VAL A 174 23.34 -22.57 43.82
C VAL A 174 24.35 -22.41 42.67
N LYS A 175 25.63 -22.11 42.97
CA LYS A 175 26.70 -22.03 41.96
C LYS A 175 27.05 -23.40 41.35
N GLU A 176 27.02 -24.46 42.15
CA GLU A 176 27.26 -25.83 41.66
C GLU A 176 26.07 -26.32 40.82
N THR A 177 24.85 -25.89 41.14
CA THR A 177 23.65 -26.20 40.34
C THR A 177 23.76 -25.69 38.90
N MET A 178 24.30 -24.47 38.69
CA MET A 178 24.50 -23.96 37.33
C MET A 178 25.49 -24.81 36.52
N VAL A 179 26.61 -25.22 37.14
CA VAL A 179 27.62 -26.08 36.50
C VAL A 179 27.05 -27.45 36.18
N VAL A 180 26.21 -28.00 37.07
CA VAL A 180 25.48 -29.26 36.84
C VAL A 180 24.54 -29.14 35.64
N VAL A 181 23.77 -28.06 35.52
CA VAL A 181 22.86 -27.81 34.38
C VAL A 181 23.64 -27.66 33.08
N GLU A 182 24.74 -26.90 33.07
CA GLU A 182 25.60 -26.76 31.89
C GLU A 182 26.20 -28.10 31.46
N THR A 183 26.64 -28.92 32.41
CA THR A 183 27.19 -30.25 32.14
C THR A 183 26.12 -31.19 31.58
N MET A 184 24.91 -31.19 32.15
CA MET A 184 23.78 -31.96 31.62
C MET A 184 23.43 -31.52 30.20
N ASN A 185 23.35 -30.21 29.95
CA ASN A 185 23.07 -29.68 28.62
C ASN A 185 24.13 -30.11 27.59
N ALA A 186 25.42 -30.11 27.96
CA ALA A 186 26.50 -30.58 27.09
C ALA A 186 26.38 -32.08 26.78
N VAL A 187 26.09 -32.92 27.79
CA VAL A 187 25.91 -34.35 27.61
C VAL A 187 24.69 -34.65 26.74
N PHE A 188 23.53 -34.04 27.03
CA PHE A 188 22.33 -34.23 26.21
C PHE A 188 22.50 -33.71 24.79
N SER A 189 23.19 -32.58 24.58
CA SER A 189 23.48 -32.08 23.24
C SER A 189 24.36 -33.05 22.44
N CYS A 190 25.32 -33.72 23.10
CA CYS A 190 26.15 -34.74 22.46
C CYS A 190 25.33 -35.99 22.10
N PHE A 191 24.45 -36.44 23.00
CA PHE A 191 23.51 -37.52 22.71
C PHE A 191 22.57 -37.17 21.56
N ASP A 192 22.00 -35.96 21.56
CA ASP A 192 21.08 -35.51 20.50
C ASP A 192 21.80 -35.53 19.13
N ALA A 193 23.05 -35.06 19.06
CA ALA A 193 23.85 -35.13 17.83
C ALA A 193 24.16 -36.58 17.38
N LEU A 194 24.39 -37.51 18.32
CA LEU A 194 24.56 -38.93 17.99
C LEU A 194 23.25 -39.56 17.53
N MET A 195 22.13 -39.25 18.19
CA MET A 195 20.80 -39.77 17.83
C MET A 195 20.38 -39.31 16.44
N ASP A 196 20.62 -38.05 16.08
CA ASP A 196 20.37 -37.53 14.73
C ASP A 196 21.18 -38.28 13.66
N ARG A 197 22.44 -38.64 13.95
CA ARG A 197 23.30 -39.37 13.02
C ARG A 197 22.83 -40.81 12.79
N PHE A 198 22.36 -41.48 13.83
CA PHE A 198 21.88 -42.87 13.75
C PHE A 198 20.36 -42.98 13.51
N ASN A 199 19.68 -41.84 13.34
CA ASN A 199 18.24 -41.73 13.13
C ASN A 199 17.41 -42.47 14.21
N VAL A 200 17.86 -42.37 15.47
CA VAL A 200 17.21 -42.94 16.65
C VAL A 200 16.33 -41.87 17.30
N TYR A 201 15.13 -42.25 17.76
CA TYR A 201 14.19 -41.31 18.37
C TYR A 201 14.34 -41.27 19.90
N LYS A 202 14.48 -40.06 20.44
CA LYS A 202 14.49 -39.78 21.88
C LYS A 202 13.06 -39.76 22.43
N VAL A 203 12.78 -40.56 23.44
CA VAL A 203 11.50 -40.55 24.14
C VAL A 203 11.65 -39.75 25.44
N SER A 204 10.81 -38.73 25.61
CA SER A 204 10.66 -38.00 26.88
C SER A 204 9.60 -38.71 27.72
N GLU A 205 9.97 -39.31 28.84
CA GLU A 205 8.98 -39.66 29.87
C GLU A 205 8.63 -38.39 30.65
N ASN A 206 7.34 -38.20 30.89
CA ASN A 206 6.76 -37.03 31.56
C ASN A 206 6.17 -37.43 32.91
#